data_AF-A0A967C5T2-F1
#
_entry.id   AF-A0A967C5T2-F1
#
_cell.length_a   1.000
_cell.length_b   1.000
_cell.length_c   1.000
_cell.angle_alpha   90.00
_cell.angle_beta   90.00
_cell.angle_gamma   90.00
#
_symmetry.space_group_name_H-M   'P 1'
#
loop_
_entity.id
_entity.type
_entity.pdbx_description
1 polymer ?
#
loop_
_entity_poly.entity_id
_entity_poly.type
_entity_poly.pdbx_seq_one_letter_code
_entity_poly.pdbx_strand_id
1 'polypeptide(L)'
;ARHGPIDTVDGRKKEKSEEPGEAPIKVCPECQTINHASARRCVECDHEFPPPVVKVAPRAASDALLSTQIQATWCDVTGITYACHDKAGKPTSLRVTYECGLARHSEWVCFEHTGFPREKACSWWRRRAPQIPAPSRVDEAMQHLDALRQPNAIQVRPVGQYTEITAVRFG
;
A
#
# COMPACT_ATOMS: atom_id res chain seq x y z
N ALA A 1 -2.14 39.32 3.14
CA ALA A 1 -0.78 38.82 3.43
C ALA A 1 -0.77 37.32 3.14
N ARG A 2 -0.06 36.90 2.09
CA ARG A 2 -0.04 35.52 1.59
C ARG A 2 1.21 34.80 2.11
N HIS A 3 0.96 33.58 2.59
CA HIS A 3 1.83 32.48 3.00
C HIS A 3 3.34 32.61 2.73
N GLY A 4 4.13 32.44 3.79
CA GLY A 4 5.58 32.26 3.72
C GLY A 4 5.97 30.92 3.08
N PRO A 5 7.16 30.84 2.46
CA PRO A 5 7.62 29.68 1.71
C PRO A 5 8.08 28.52 2.59
N ILE A 6 7.92 27.33 2.01
CA ILE A 6 8.19 25.98 2.52
C ILE A 6 9.68 25.66 2.41
N ASP A 7 10.27 25.20 3.51
CA ASP A 7 11.57 24.51 3.64
C ASP A 7 11.21 23.08 4.12
N THR A 8 11.81 21.94 3.74
CA THR A 8 13.18 21.59 3.40
C THR A 8 13.15 20.24 2.64
N VAL A 9 13.90 20.11 1.54
CA VAL A 9 14.14 18.81 0.86
C VAL A 9 15.61 18.46 1.05
N ASP A 10 15.88 17.41 1.83
CA ASP A 10 17.24 16.92 2.12
C ASP A 10 17.87 16.25 0.90
N GLY A 11 18.61 17.04 0.12
CA GLY A 11 19.44 16.57 -0.98
C GLY A 11 20.73 15.94 -0.44
N ARG A 12 20.80 14.60 -0.42
CA ARG A 12 22.06 13.88 -0.20
C ARG A 12 23.05 14.22 -1.31
N LYS A 13 24.08 15.00 -0.95
CA LYS A 13 25.29 15.29 -1.72
C LYS A 13 25.87 14.02 -2.35
N LYS A 14 26.06 14.02 -3.67
CA LYS A 14 27.07 13.17 -4.32
C LYS A 14 28.32 14.02 -4.56
N GLU A 15 29.43 13.50 -4.09
CA GLU A 15 30.77 14.08 -4.24
C GLU A 15 31.13 14.15 -5.73
N LYS A 16 31.66 15.29 -6.16
CA LYS A 16 32.28 15.47 -7.48
C LYS A 16 33.69 14.89 -7.41
N SER A 17 33.93 13.78 -8.10
CA SER A 17 35.26 13.39 -8.53
C SER A 17 35.56 14.06 -9.87
N GLU A 18 36.49 15.02 -9.85
CA GLU A 18 37.14 15.57 -11.03
C GLU A 18 38.16 14.56 -11.56
N GLU A 19 37.79 13.79 -12.57
CA GLU A 19 38.74 13.21 -13.51
C GLU A 19 38.19 13.45 -14.92
N PRO A 20 39.03 13.81 -15.91
CA PRO A 20 38.61 13.87 -17.30
C PRO A 20 38.33 12.43 -17.76
N GLY A 21 37.10 11.97 -17.54
CA GLY A 21 36.66 10.64 -17.94
C GLY A 21 36.76 10.53 -19.45
N GLU A 22 37.80 9.85 -19.93
CA GLU A 22 37.89 9.35 -21.29
C GLU A 22 36.56 8.69 -21.62
N ALA A 23 35.83 9.26 -22.58
CA ALA A 23 34.51 8.78 -22.91
C ALA A 23 34.62 7.29 -23.29
N PRO A 24 33.85 6.40 -22.65
CA PRO A 24 33.96 4.98 -22.92
C PRO A 24 33.69 4.74 -24.41
N ILE A 25 34.63 4.08 -25.08
CA ILE A 25 34.55 3.71 -26.51
C ILE A 25 34.32 2.21 -26.66
N LYS A 26 33.76 1.80 -27.79
CA LYS A 26 33.62 0.39 -28.19
C LYS A 26 34.02 0.20 -29.64
N VAL A 27 34.57 -0.96 -29.98
CA VAL A 27 35.04 -1.27 -31.33
C VAL A 27 33.98 -2.10 -32.06
N CYS A 28 33.68 -1.76 -33.31
CA CYS A 28 32.76 -2.53 -34.14
C CYS A 28 33.34 -3.92 -34.47
N PRO A 29 32.61 -5.02 -34.27
CA PRO A 29 33.11 -6.36 -34.60
C PRO A 29 33.24 -6.62 -36.11
N GLU A 30 32.47 -5.93 -36.95
CA GLU A 30 32.45 -6.13 -38.41
C GLU A 30 33.56 -5.36 -39.14
N CYS A 31 33.73 -4.07 -38.83
CA CYS A 31 34.63 -3.18 -39.56
C CYS A 31 35.76 -2.60 -38.69
N GLN A 32 35.82 -2.98 -37.41
CA GLN A 32 36.82 -2.51 -36.44
C GLN A 32 36.84 -0.98 -36.19
N THR A 33 35.83 -0.25 -36.66
CA THR A 33 35.68 1.19 -36.40
C THR A 33 35.40 1.45 -34.91
N ILE A 34 36.07 2.47 -34.35
CA ILE A 34 35.84 2.94 -32.98
C ILE A 34 34.54 3.76 -32.93
N ASN A 35 33.64 3.36 -32.05
CA ASN A 35 32.34 3.97 -31.82
C ASN A 35 32.21 4.43 -30.36
N HIS A 36 31.34 5.41 -30.11
CA HIS A 36 30.99 5.81 -28.75
C HIS A 36 30.29 4.65 -28.01
N ALA A 37 30.56 4.40 -26.72
CA ALA A 37 30.00 3.24 -26.01
C ALA A 37 28.46 3.18 -26.02
N SER A 38 27.79 4.32 -26.11
CA SER A 38 26.32 4.41 -26.19
C SER A 38 25.75 4.30 -27.62
N ALA A 39 26.59 4.26 -28.67
CA ALA A 39 26.13 4.19 -30.05
C ALA A 39 25.30 2.90 -30.28
N ARG A 40 24.10 3.01 -30.82
CA ARG A 40 23.26 1.82 -31.13
C ARG A 40 23.63 1.17 -32.46
N ARG A 41 24.24 1.93 -33.37
CA ARG A 41 24.73 1.44 -34.65
C ARG A 41 26.15 1.93 -34.90
N CYS A 42 26.92 1.17 -35.68
CA CYS A 42 28.24 1.59 -36.14
C CYS A 42 28.13 2.79 -37.06
N VAL A 43 28.99 3.80 -36.87
CA VAL A 43 29.05 5.00 -37.72
C VAL A 43 29.42 4.69 -39.18
N GLU A 44 30.14 3.60 -39.43
CA GLU A 44 30.66 3.27 -40.76
C GLU A 44 29.82 2.23 -41.51
N CYS A 45 29.50 1.10 -40.85
CA CYS A 45 28.84 -0.04 -41.51
C CYS A 45 27.39 -0.28 -41.04
N ASP A 46 26.85 0.61 -40.22
CA ASP A 46 25.50 0.55 -39.63
C ASP A 46 25.18 -0.74 -38.81
N HIS A 47 26.20 -1.54 -38.47
CA HIS A 47 26.05 -2.72 -37.60
C HIS A 47 25.38 -2.36 -36.28
N GLU A 48 24.29 -3.04 -35.93
CA GLU A 48 23.52 -2.79 -34.71
C GLU A 48 24.19 -3.43 -33.48
N PHE A 49 24.59 -2.60 -32.52
CA PHE A 49 25.17 -3.06 -31.28
C PHE A 49 24.07 -3.58 -30.34
N PRO A 50 24.31 -4.68 -29.60
CA PRO A 50 23.32 -5.21 -28.67
C PRO A 50 22.95 -4.16 -27.61
N PRO A 51 21.68 -4.09 -27.19
CA PRO A 51 21.25 -3.15 -26.16
C PRO A 51 22.02 -3.42 -24.86
N PRO A 52 22.40 -2.37 -24.10
CA PRO A 52 23.07 -2.55 -22.82
C PRO A 52 22.23 -3.43 -21.92
N VAL A 53 22.77 -4.56 -21.48
CA VAL A 53 22.11 -5.43 -20.50
C VAL A 53 22.00 -4.63 -19.21
N VAL A 54 20.79 -4.16 -18.89
CA VAL A 54 20.53 -3.47 -17.63
C VAL A 54 20.70 -4.49 -16.52
N LYS A 55 21.86 -4.49 -15.86
CA LYS A 55 22.08 -5.25 -14.63
C LYS A 55 21.33 -4.54 -13.49
N VAL A 56 19.99 -4.57 -13.52
CA VAL A 56 19.20 -4.26 -12.34
C VAL A 56 19.40 -5.44 -11.40
N ALA A 57 20.09 -5.21 -10.28
CA ALA A 57 20.28 -6.22 -9.25
C ALA A 57 18.90 -6.75 -8.80
N PRO A 58 18.62 -8.06 -8.89
CA PRO A 58 17.33 -8.63 -8.55
C PRO A 58 17.25 -8.83 -7.03
N ARG A 59 17.05 -7.74 -6.29
CA ARG A 59 16.74 -7.82 -4.85
C ARG A 59 15.44 -7.13 -4.45
N ALA A 60 14.74 -6.52 -5.40
CA ALA A 60 13.43 -5.91 -5.18
C ALA A 60 12.28 -6.60 -5.94
N ALA A 61 12.57 -7.60 -6.79
CA ALA A 61 11.58 -8.25 -7.65
C ALA A 61 10.92 -9.50 -7.03
N SER A 62 11.46 -10.04 -5.94
CA SER A 62 10.93 -11.24 -5.29
C SER A 62 9.57 -10.99 -4.64
N ASP A 63 9.32 -9.79 -4.10
CA ASP A 63 8.03 -9.41 -3.51
C ASP A 63 6.99 -9.00 -4.56
N ALA A 64 7.44 -8.46 -5.70
CA ALA A 64 6.54 -7.99 -6.75
C ALA A 64 5.93 -9.13 -7.57
N LEU A 65 6.62 -10.27 -7.71
CA LEU A 65 6.13 -11.41 -8.49
C LEU A 65 5.11 -12.29 -7.75
N LEU A 66 4.97 -12.16 -6.42
CA LEU A 66 3.81 -12.70 -5.69
C LEU A 66 2.60 -11.74 -5.70
N SER A 67 2.79 -10.47 -6.07
CA SER A 67 1.77 -9.43 -5.95
C SER A 67 0.67 -9.52 -7.03
N THR A 68 0.88 -10.24 -8.12
CA THR A 68 -0.07 -10.31 -9.25
C THR A 68 -1.24 -11.28 -9.04
N GLN A 69 -1.26 -12.02 -7.94
CA GLN A 69 -2.34 -12.97 -7.60
C GLN A 69 -2.76 -12.89 -6.12
N ILE A 70 -2.75 -11.69 -5.53
CA ILE A 70 -3.30 -11.50 -4.18
C ILE A 70 -4.84 -11.61 -4.25
N GLN A 71 -5.35 -12.83 -4.08
CA GLN A 71 -6.78 -13.13 -4.09
C GLN A 71 -7.40 -12.88 -2.72
N ALA A 72 -8.58 -12.27 -2.70
CA ALA A 72 -9.36 -12.11 -1.48
C ALA A 72 -9.91 -13.47 -1.04
N THR A 73 -9.70 -13.84 0.22
CA THR A 73 -10.05 -15.16 0.76
C THR A 73 -11.11 -15.02 1.86
N TRP A 74 -12.06 -15.94 1.92
CA TRP A 74 -13.03 -16.00 3.02
C TRP A 74 -12.42 -16.73 4.21
N CYS A 75 -12.60 -16.15 5.40
CA CYS A 75 -12.18 -16.72 6.67
C CYS A 75 -13.39 -16.81 7.59
N ASP A 76 -13.58 -17.97 8.22
CA ASP A 76 -14.60 -18.14 9.24
C ASP A 76 -14.19 -17.39 10.51
N VAL A 77 -15.15 -16.68 11.09
CA VAL A 77 -14.96 -15.88 12.30
C VAL A 77 -15.26 -16.75 13.50
N THR A 78 -14.26 -16.92 14.37
CA THR A 78 -14.38 -17.66 15.63
C THR A 78 -14.58 -16.74 16.83
N GLY A 79 -14.28 -15.44 16.69
CA GLY A 79 -14.44 -14.45 17.74
C GLY A 79 -14.35 -13.02 17.20
N ILE A 80 -14.96 -12.08 17.92
CA ILE A 80 -14.92 -10.66 17.60
C ILE A 80 -14.65 -9.88 18.88
N THR A 81 -13.68 -8.97 18.82
CA THR A 81 -13.40 -8.03 19.91
C THR A 81 -13.47 -6.59 19.41
N TYR A 82 -13.87 -5.71 20.30
CA TYR A 82 -14.05 -4.28 20.03
C TYR A 82 -13.20 -3.49 21.02
N ALA A 83 -12.52 -2.46 20.53
CA ALA A 83 -11.72 -1.59 21.38
C ALA A 83 -11.73 -0.15 20.87
N CYS A 84 -11.74 0.81 21.80
CA CYS A 84 -11.42 2.20 21.48
C CYS A 84 -9.97 2.30 20.99
N HIS A 85 -9.74 3.04 19.92
CA HIS A 85 -8.42 3.24 19.35
C HIS A 85 -8.18 4.73 19.08
N ASP A 86 -7.26 5.28 19.86
CA ASP A 86 -6.82 6.67 19.80
C ASP A 86 -5.48 6.79 19.07
N LYS A 87 -5.39 7.78 18.19
CA LYS A 87 -4.16 8.11 17.47
C LYS A 87 -3.96 9.62 17.49
N ALA A 88 -2.78 10.06 17.91
CA ALA A 88 -2.46 11.49 17.98
C ALA A 88 -2.77 12.22 16.65
N GLY A 89 -3.49 13.34 16.76
CA GLY A 89 -3.90 14.16 15.61
C GLY A 89 -5.00 13.55 14.73
N LYS A 90 -5.67 12.48 15.17
CA LYS A 90 -6.82 11.89 14.50
C LYS A 90 -7.98 11.72 15.50
N PRO A 91 -9.25 11.86 15.06
CA PRO A 91 -10.38 11.50 15.89
C PRO A 91 -10.31 10.03 16.32
N THR A 92 -10.93 9.74 17.45
CA THR A 92 -11.05 8.39 17.99
C THR A 92 -11.80 7.48 17.02
N SER A 93 -11.38 6.22 16.97
CA SER A 93 -11.95 5.20 16.09
C SER A 93 -12.26 3.93 16.87
N LEU A 94 -13.28 3.18 16.44
CA LEU A 94 -13.55 1.85 16.98
C LEU A 94 -12.72 0.83 16.21
N ARG A 95 -11.79 0.14 16.87
CA ARG A 95 -11.08 -1.01 16.29
C ARG A 95 -11.93 -2.27 16.48
N VAL A 96 -12.18 -2.96 15.39
CA VAL A 96 -12.87 -4.24 15.36
C VAL A 96 -11.86 -5.30 14.96
N THR A 97 -11.64 -6.31 15.80
CA THR A 97 -10.71 -7.40 15.54
C THR A 97 -11.49 -8.70 15.41
N TYR A 98 -11.37 -9.34 14.26
CA TYR A 98 -11.92 -10.65 13.96
C TYR A 98 -10.84 -11.70 14.18
N GLU A 99 -11.18 -12.72 14.96
CA GLU A 99 -10.36 -13.91 15.15
C GLU A 99 -10.83 -14.98 14.16
N CYS A 100 -9.89 -15.56 13.42
CA CYS A 100 -10.13 -16.58 12.41
C CYS A 100 -9.15 -17.74 12.64
N GLY A 101 -9.43 -18.56 13.65
CA GLY A 101 -8.50 -19.59 14.12
C GLY A 101 -7.21 -18.97 14.69
N LEU A 102 -6.07 -19.21 14.04
CA LEU A 102 -4.78 -18.63 14.45
C LEU A 102 -4.52 -17.23 13.90
N ALA A 103 -5.32 -16.78 12.92
CA ALA A 103 -5.17 -15.47 12.30
C ALA A 103 -6.06 -14.42 12.98
N ARG A 104 -5.62 -13.16 12.94
CA ARG A 104 -6.40 -12.01 13.40
C ARG A 104 -6.40 -10.92 12.33
N HIS A 105 -7.58 -10.37 12.05
CA HIS A 105 -7.77 -9.29 11.08
C HIS A 105 -8.50 -8.14 11.73
N SER A 106 -8.03 -6.90 11.52
CA SER A 106 -8.64 -5.72 12.13
C SER A 106 -9.09 -4.71 11.09
N GLU A 107 -10.23 -4.08 11.34
CA GLU A 107 -10.68 -2.86 10.65
C GLU A 107 -10.96 -1.75 11.66
N TRP A 108 -10.95 -0.50 11.18
CA TRP A 108 -11.25 0.68 11.98
C TRP A 108 -12.54 1.32 11.48
N VAL A 109 -13.45 1.57 12.42
CA VAL A 109 -14.76 2.18 12.18
C VAL A 109 -14.71 3.61 12.72
N CYS A 110 -14.65 4.56 11.80
CA CYS A 110 -14.34 5.96 12.08
C CYS A 110 -15.61 6.81 12.24
N PHE A 111 -16.35 6.62 13.33
CA PHE A 111 -17.57 7.42 13.58
C PHE A 111 -17.25 8.92 13.68
N GLU A 112 -16.18 9.33 14.33
CA GLU A 112 -15.92 10.77 14.57
C GLU A 112 -15.20 11.49 13.41
N HIS A 113 -14.96 10.79 12.31
CA HIS A 113 -14.42 11.40 11.09
C HIS A 113 -15.51 12.11 10.28
N THR A 114 -15.11 12.81 9.23
CA THR A 114 -16.00 13.41 8.21
C THR A 114 -15.76 12.79 6.84
N GLY A 115 -16.70 12.98 5.91
CA GLY A 115 -16.61 12.47 4.53
C GLY A 115 -16.64 10.94 4.43
N PHE A 116 -15.90 10.40 3.46
CA PHE A 116 -15.93 8.97 3.14
C PHE A 116 -15.70 8.01 4.33
N PRO A 117 -14.73 8.24 5.26
CA PRO A 117 -14.56 7.39 6.44
C PRO A 117 -15.81 7.32 7.33
N ARG A 118 -16.52 8.44 7.49
CA ARG A 118 -17.79 8.50 8.24
C ARG A 118 -18.88 7.71 7.53
N GLU A 119 -19.02 7.90 6.23
CA GLU A 119 -20.02 7.18 5.43
C GLU A 119 -19.80 5.67 5.49
N LYS A 120 -18.54 5.23 5.38
CA LYS A 120 -18.15 3.83 5.55
C LYS A 120 -18.51 3.32 6.95
N ALA A 121 -18.26 4.09 8.00
CA ALA A 121 -18.62 3.73 9.38
C ALA A 121 -20.13 3.60 9.58
N CYS A 122 -20.92 4.54 9.06
CA CYS A 122 -22.38 4.48 9.11
C CYS A 122 -22.93 3.26 8.34
N SER A 123 -22.37 2.95 7.17
CA SER A 123 -22.73 1.75 6.41
C SER A 123 -22.38 0.47 7.15
N TRP A 124 -21.18 0.41 7.75
CA TRP A 124 -20.74 -0.70 8.60
C TRP A 124 -21.69 -0.94 9.78
N TRP A 125 -22.17 0.14 10.42
CA TRP A 125 -23.10 0.08 11.55
C TRP A 125 -24.48 -0.42 11.15
N ARG A 126 -25.09 0.16 10.10
CA ARG A 126 -26.44 -0.21 9.65
C ARG A 126 -26.58 -1.70 9.31
N ARG A 127 -25.49 -2.32 8.82
CA ARG A 127 -25.48 -3.77 8.55
C ARG A 127 -25.51 -4.63 9.81
N ARG A 128 -25.07 -4.09 10.96
CA ARG A 128 -24.94 -4.81 12.23
C ARG A 128 -26.02 -4.45 13.24
N ALA A 129 -26.48 -3.21 13.25
CA ALA A 129 -27.56 -2.73 14.10
C ALA A 129 -28.53 -1.85 13.29
N PRO A 130 -29.35 -2.43 12.41
CA PRO A 130 -30.26 -1.66 11.55
C PRO A 130 -31.32 -0.88 12.33
N GLN A 131 -31.64 -1.31 13.55
CA GLN A 131 -32.64 -0.69 14.44
C GLN A 131 -32.06 0.43 15.33
N ILE A 132 -30.73 0.59 15.36
CA ILE A 132 -30.06 1.58 16.20
C ILE A 132 -29.42 2.61 15.26
N PRO A 133 -29.74 3.92 15.41
CA PRO A 133 -29.09 4.96 14.63
C PRO A 133 -27.57 4.86 14.69
N ALA A 134 -26.90 5.17 13.57
CA ALA A 134 -25.44 5.15 13.55
C ALA A 134 -24.88 6.21 14.52
N PRO A 135 -24.00 5.81 15.46
CA PRO A 135 -23.52 6.68 16.51
C PRO A 135 -22.70 7.83 15.94
N SER A 136 -22.70 8.95 16.66
CA SER A 136 -21.90 10.11 16.32
C SER A 136 -20.46 9.98 16.83
N ARG A 137 -20.28 9.26 17.93
CA ARG A 137 -19.04 9.10 18.66
C ARG A 137 -18.73 7.64 18.99
N VAL A 138 -17.47 7.33 19.28
CA VAL A 138 -17.07 5.95 19.60
C VAL A 138 -17.61 5.50 20.96
N ASP A 139 -17.72 6.39 21.94
CA ASP A 139 -18.29 6.10 23.26
C ASP A 139 -19.77 5.66 23.19
N GLU A 140 -20.57 6.29 22.34
CA GLU A 140 -21.94 5.87 22.02
C GLU A 140 -21.95 4.47 21.38
N ALA A 141 -21.04 4.22 20.44
CA ALA A 141 -20.92 2.90 19.79
C ALA A 141 -20.62 1.79 20.80
N MET A 142 -19.75 2.05 21.78
CA MET A 142 -19.34 1.10 22.82
C MET A 142 -20.53 0.64 23.69
N GLN A 143 -21.56 1.48 23.86
CA GLN A 143 -22.75 1.13 24.66
C GLN A 143 -23.67 0.11 23.99
N HIS A 144 -23.50 -0.13 22.69
CA HIS A 144 -24.38 -1.00 21.90
C HIS A 144 -23.65 -2.20 21.28
N LEU A 145 -22.41 -2.49 21.69
CA LEU A 145 -21.61 -3.57 21.10
C LEU A 145 -22.30 -4.94 21.18
N ASP A 146 -22.95 -5.23 22.30
CA ASP A 146 -23.66 -6.50 22.52
C ASP A 146 -24.88 -6.67 21.61
N ALA A 147 -25.41 -5.57 21.06
CA ALA A 147 -26.54 -5.57 20.13
C ALA A 147 -26.10 -5.72 18.66
N LEU A 148 -24.80 -5.68 18.37
CA LEU A 148 -24.31 -5.79 17.01
C LEU A 148 -24.41 -7.23 16.50
N ARG A 149 -25.07 -7.41 15.35
CA ARG A 149 -25.04 -8.70 14.63
C ARG A 149 -23.59 -9.04 14.28
N GLN A 150 -23.16 -10.24 14.64
CA GLN A 150 -21.81 -10.74 14.40
C GLN A 150 -21.76 -11.53 13.08
N PRO A 151 -20.83 -11.23 12.16
CA PRO A 151 -20.62 -12.05 10.97
C PRO A 151 -20.04 -13.43 11.33
N ASN A 152 -20.42 -14.45 10.57
CA ASN A 152 -19.82 -15.80 10.69
C ASN A 152 -18.60 -15.97 9.79
N ALA A 153 -18.41 -15.10 8.79
CA ALA A 153 -17.23 -15.08 7.94
C ALA A 153 -16.92 -13.67 7.43
N ILE A 154 -15.63 -13.41 7.20
CA ILE A 154 -15.12 -12.18 6.58
C ILE A 154 -14.30 -12.52 5.34
N GLN A 155 -14.33 -11.64 4.34
CA GLN A 155 -13.43 -11.72 3.20
C GLN A 155 -12.26 -10.78 3.43
N VAL A 156 -11.05 -11.32 3.38
CA VAL A 156 -9.81 -10.58 3.61
C VAL A 156 -8.96 -10.53 2.35
N ARG A 157 -8.42 -9.35 2.06
CA ARG A 157 -7.48 -9.11 0.96
C ARG A 157 -6.16 -8.60 1.53
N PRO A 158 -5.02 -9.27 1.29
CA PRO A 158 -3.72 -8.74 1.66
C PRO A 158 -3.43 -7.41 0.94
N VAL A 159 -2.90 -6.43 1.68
CA VAL A 159 -2.50 -5.10 1.19
C VAL A 159 -1.17 -4.75 1.85
N GLY A 160 -0.06 -5.03 1.14
CA GLY A 160 1.28 -4.97 1.71
C GLY A 160 1.40 -5.91 2.91
N GLN A 161 1.84 -5.38 4.06
CA GLN A 161 1.96 -6.14 5.31
C GLN A 161 0.64 -6.25 6.11
N TYR A 162 -0.45 -5.65 5.63
CA TYR A 162 -1.73 -5.59 6.33
C TYR A 162 -2.81 -6.35 5.58
N THR A 163 -3.97 -6.54 6.21
CA THR A 163 -5.16 -7.08 5.55
C THR A 163 -6.28 -6.07 5.53
N GLU A 164 -6.97 -5.99 4.40
CA GLU A 164 -8.23 -5.26 4.27
C GLU A 164 -9.41 -6.23 4.32
N ILE A 165 -10.44 -5.87 5.09
CA ILE A 165 -11.71 -6.60 5.11
C ILE A 165 -12.62 -6.00 4.03
N THR A 166 -12.93 -6.80 3.01
CA THR A 166 -13.67 -6.34 1.81
C THR A 166 -15.15 -6.73 1.84
N ALA A 167 -15.49 -7.82 2.51
CA ALA A 167 -16.87 -8.27 2.67
C ALA A 167 -17.07 -8.99 4.00
N VAL A 168 -18.33 -9.06 4.45
CA VAL A 168 -18.72 -9.84 5.63
C VAL A 168 -20.01 -10.60 5.31
N ARG A 169 -20.11 -11.82 5.81
CA ARG A 169 -21.29 -12.69 5.71
C ARG A 169 -21.86 -12.89 7.10
N PHE A 170 -23.17 -12.75 7.21
CA PHE A 170 -23.90 -13.02 8.45
C PHE A 170 -24.62 -14.36 8.34
N GLY A 171 -24.65 -15.13 9.43
CA GLY A 171 -25.45 -16.35 9.56
C GLY A 171 -26.92 -16.07 9.74
#